data_AF-A0A7C4YCI7-F1
#
_entry.id   AF-A0A7C4YCI7-F1
#
_cell.length_a   1.000
_cell.length_b   1.000
_cell.length_c   1.000
_cell.angle_alpha   90.00
_cell.angle_beta   90.00
_cell.angle_gamma   90.00
#
_symmetry.space_group_name_H-M   'P 1'
#
loop_
_entity.id
_entity.type
_entity.pdbx_description
1 polymer ?
#
loop_
_entity_poly.entity_id
_entity_poly.type
_entity_poly.pdbx_seq_one_letter_code
_entity_poly.pdbx_strand_id
1 'polypeptide(L)'
;MKSLLTLLSIFLFPVAILAQPSSSRNGGPSYSFIDYQKAFPRPGEAMQRKMDTLQKQFEAKKLQWPAKYMYIRSFKYDSQLEVWVKNEVNAPFQLFKTYKVCALAGTLGPKRMEGDYQVPEGFYYINEFNPKSNYYLSLGINYPNASDKILSDSLRPGSAIYIHGSCVTVGCIPITDQQIDELYILAAHAKDQGQDFIPVHIFPIRFDKEKSINYLEGLTKDDPVLKKFAERMEDAFDYFEKYKQLPVVMVGEKGEYIINEAPPKKAKLIIEDKQQVKRPPMERRTRQITNLADAVHQWPQYPGGADAFMKFLEKTGKEVGAYLPKGIKKAYIQLEFIIDKDGVPVNFKILKSIKDADELEDELVSRLEKMGNWKPATLHDKPVAKKMVQTITVERD
;
A
#
# COMPACT_ATOMS: atom_id res chain seq x y z
N MET A 1 -75.89 24.09 54.64
CA MET A 1 -76.69 23.57 53.50
C MET A 1 -75.85 22.51 52.79
N LYS A 2 -76.47 21.37 52.46
CA LYS A 2 -75.84 20.15 51.94
C LYS A 2 -75.40 20.32 50.46
N SER A 3 -74.27 19.74 50.08
CA SER A 3 -73.99 19.21 48.72
C SER A 3 -72.76 18.31 48.79
N LEU A 4 -72.92 17.01 49.07
CA LEU A 4 -73.08 15.89 48.14
C LEU A 4 -71.78 15.52 47.38
N LEU A 5 -71.13 14.49 47.92
CA LEU A 5 -69.98 13.74 47.40
C LEU A 5 -70.32 13.04 46.07
N THR A 6 -69.34 12.95 45.17
CA THR A 6 -69.28 11.90 44.15
C THR A 6 -67.85 11.33 44.16
N LEU A 7 -67.68 10.15 44.76
CA LEU A 7 -66.43 9.37 44.70
C LEU A 7 -66.41 8.57 43.38
N LEU A 8 -65.36 8.75 42.60
CA LEU A 8 -65.08 7.94 41.42
C LEU A 8 -64.24 6.73 41.86
N SER A 9 -64.85 5.54 41.88
CA SER A 9 -64.16 4.28 42.18
C SER A 9 -63.41 3.78 40.94
N ILE A 10 -62.07 3.83 40.97
CA ILE A 10 -61.21 3.20 39.97
C ILE A 10 -60.93 1.76 40.43
N PHE A 11 -61.44 0.78 39.69
CA PHE A 11 -61.09 -0.62 39.83
C PHE A 11 -59.68 -0.87 39.26
N LEU A 12 -58.70 -1.18 40.12
CA LEU A 12 -57.44 -1.80 39.71
C LEU A 12 -57.63 -3.32 39.67
N PHE A 13 -57.57 -3.91 38.47
CA PHE A 13 -57.37 -5.34 38.30
C PHE A 13 -55.88 -5.68 38.47
N PRO A 14 -55.50 -6.68 39.29
CA PRO A 14 -54.12 -7.16 39.34
C PRO A 14 -53.88 -8.09 38.15
N VAL A 15 -53.08 -7.64 37.18
CA VAL A 15 -52.53 -8.52 36.15
C VAL A 15 -51.35 -9.27 36.78
N ALA A 16 -51.56 -10.54 37.12
CA ALA A 16 -50.46 -11.44 37.48
C ALA A 16 -49.66 -11.78 36.21
N ILE A 17 -48.54 -11.10 36.01
CA ILE A 17 -47.57 -11.45 34.96
C ILE A 17 -46.80 -12.68 35.45
N LEU A 18 -47.23 -13.86 34.99
CA LEU A 18 -46.41 -15.07 35.03
C LEU A 18 -45.22 -14.86 34.08
N ALA A 19 -44.06 -14.53 34.65
CA ALA A 19 -42.80 -14.55 33.92
C ALA A 19 -42.53 -15.99 33.46
N GLN A 20 -42.78 -16.27 32.18
CA GLN A 20 -42.32 -17.50 31.56
C GLN A 20 -40.79 -17.45 31.46
N PRO A 21 -40.07 -18.51 31.84
CA PRO A 21 -38.62 -18.55 31.66
C PRO A 21 -38.32 -18.46 30.17
N SER A 22 -37.54 -17.45 29.80
CA SER A 22 -37.02 -17.29 28.44
C SER A 22 -36.29 -18.56 28.04
N SER A 23 -36.86 -19.29 27.10
CA SER A 23 -36.25 -20.47 26.50
C SER A 23 -35.07 -19.99 25.66
N SER A 24 -33.86 -20.19 26.18
CA SER A 24 -32.62 -20.08 25.41
C SER A 24 -32.67 -21.08 24.25
N ARG A 25 -32.98 -20.61 23.05
CA ARG A 25 -32.87 -21.41 21.82
C ARG A 25 -31.59 -21.04 21.06
N ASN A 26 -30.81 -22.10 20.84
CA ASN A 26 -29.76 -22.29 19.84
C ASN A 26 -28.35 -21.76 20.15
N GLY A 27 -27.63 -22.50 21.02
CA GLY A 27 -26.18 -22.65 20.91
C GLY A 27 -25.83 -23.62 19.79
N GLY A 28 -25.78 -23.14 18.54
CA GLY A 28 -25.01 -23.80 17.49
C GLY A 28 -23.50 -23.59 17.74
N PRO A 29 -22.60 -24.40 17.19
CA PRO A 29 -21.17 -24.14 17.30
C PRO A 29 -20.86 -22.76 16.71
N SER A 30 -20.40 -21.84 17.55
CA SER A 30 -19.88 -20.55 17.10
C SER A 30 -18.55 -20.82 16.41
N TYR A 31 -18.56 -20.94 15.08
CA TYR A 31 -17.34 -21.04 14.29
C TYR A 31 -16.56 -19.73 14.41
N SER A 32 -15.29 -19.84 14.82
CA SER A 32 -14.37 -18.70 14.89
C SER A 32 -14.05 -18.17 13.48
N PHE A 33 -13.60 -16.91 13.37
CA PHE A 33 -13.21 -16.36 12.07
C PHE A 33 -12.04 -17.17 11.48
N ILE A 34 -11.12 -17.62 12.32
CA ILE A 34 -9.99 -18.43 11.87
C ILE A 34 -10.44 -19.80 11.34
N ASP A 35 -11.44 -20.44 11.95
CA ASP A 35 -11.95 -21.74 11.47
C ASP A 35 -12.71 -21.60 10.15
N TYR A 36 -13.42 -20.49 9.95
CA TYR A 36 -13.97 -20.15 8.64
C TYR A 36 -12.87 -20.01 7.59
N GLN A 37 -11.76 -19.34 7.90
CA GLN A 37 -10.64 -19.20 6.96
C GLN A 37 -9.98 -20.55 6.64
N LYS A 38 -9.80 -21.43 7.63
CA LYS A 38 -9.22 -22.78 7.44
C LYS A 38 -10.02 -23.67 6.49
N ALA A 39 -11.32 -23.42 6.32
CA ALA A 39 -12.16 -24.20 5.41
C ALA A 39 -11.79 -23.98 3.93
N PHE A 40 -11.06 -22.90 3.60
CA PHE A 40 -10.54 -22.68 2.26
C PHE A 40 -9.17 -23.37 2.08
N PRO A 41 -8.90 -24.00 0.92
CA PRO A 41 -7.65 -24.73 0.69
C PRO A 41 -6.39 -23.90 0.96
N ARG A 42 -6.28 -22.69 0.38
CA ARG A 42 -5.06 -21.88 0.49
C ARG A 42 -4.76 -21.40 1.92
N PRO A 43 -5.68 -20.76 2.66
CA PRO A 43 -5.42 -20.42 4.07
C PRO A 43 -5.20 -21.66 4.94
N GLY A 44 -5.94 -22.75 4.73
CA GLY A 44 -5.76 -24.00 5.47
C GLY A 44 -4.36 -24.58 5.30
N GLU A 45 -3.89 -24.70 4.07
CA GLU A 45 -2.52 -25.15 3.77
C GLU A 45 -1.46 -24.16 4.27
N ALA A 46 -1.68 -22.85 4.12
CA ALA A 46 -0.78 -21.84 4.66
C ALA A 46 -0.60 -22.01 6.17
N MET A 47 -1.69 -22.21 6.91
CA MET A 47 -1.67 -22.46 8.35
C MET A 47 -0.90 -23.74 8.69
N GLN A 48 -1.16 -24.84 7.98
CA GLN A 48 -0.41 -26.09 8.16
C GLN A 48 1.10 -25.89 7.97
N ARG A 49 1.51 -25.10 6.97
CA ARG A 49 2.93 -24.87 6.67
C ARG A 49 3.62 -23.87 7.59
N LYS A 50 2.90 -22.86 8.10
CA LYS A 50 3.51 -21.67 8.73
C LYS A 50 3.20 -21.49 10.21
N MET A 51 2.12 -22.06 10.76
CA MET A 51 1.71 -21.76 12.14
C MET A 51 2.79 -22.09 13.17
N ASP A 52 3.37 -23.30 13.11
CA ASP A 52 4.44 -23.70 14.04
C ASP A 52 5.65 -22.75 13.98
N THR A 53 6.06 -22.37 12.77
CA THR A 53 7.20 -21.46 12.60
C THR A 53 6.86 -20.04 13.09
N LEU A 54 5.63 -19.56 12.87
CA LEU A 54 5.18 -18.26 13.37
C LEU A 54 5.13 -18.25 14.91
N GLN A 55 4.58 -19.29 15.53
CA GLN A 55 4.54 -19.43 16.99
C GLN A 55 5.95 -19.40 17.60
N LYS A 56 6.90 -20.16 17.02
CA LYS A 56 8.31 -20.13 17.43
C LYS A 56 8.96 -18.76 17.23
N GLN A 57 8.64 -18.05 16.15
CA GLN A 57 9.13 -16.68 15.93
C GLN A 57 8.58 -15.69 16.96
N PHE A 58 7.31 -15.84 17.37
CA PHE A 58 6.71 -15.05 18.45
C PHE A 58 7.40 -15.33 19.78
N GLU A 59 7.55 -16.60 20.15
CA GLU A 59 8.24 -17.03 21.37
C GLU A 59 9.67 -16.52 21.42
N ALA A 60 10.45 -16.67 20.34
CA ALA A 60 11.82 -16.18 20.25
C ALA A 60 11.93 -14.65 20.43
N LYS A 61 10.88 -13.91 20.07
CA LYS A 61 10.78 -12.46 20.27
C LYS A 61 10.11 -12.07 21.59
N LYS A 62 9.76 -13.04 22.44
CA LYS A 62 9.01 -12.85 23.69
C LYS A 62 7.66 -12.15 23.48
N LEU A 63 7.02 -12.45 22.36
CA LEU A 63 5.69 -11.96 21.99
C LEU A 63 4.65 -13.07 22.25
N GLN A 64 3.44 -12.67 22.66
CA GLN A 64 2.35 -13.62 22.89
C GLN A 64 1.65 -13.99 21.58
N TRP A 65 1.43 -15.29 21.36
CA TRP A 65 0.64 -15.80 20.24
C TRP A 65 -0.77 -16.23 20.69
N PRO A 66 -1.82 -15.95 19.90
CA PRO A 66 -1.83 -15.02 18.77
C PRO A 66 -1.69 -13.56 19.27
N ALA A 67 -1.26 -12.66 18.39
CA ALA A 67 -1.36 -11.23 18.67
C ALA A 67 -2.82 -10.78 18.71
N LYS A 68 -3.24 -10.02 19.73
CA LYS A 68 -4.60 -9.43 19.76
C LYS A 68 -4.71 -8.22 18.84
N TYR A 69 -3.65 -7.43 18.74
CA TYR A 69 -3.60 -6.25 17.90
C TYR A 69 -2.39 -6.31 16.98
N MET A 70 -2.64 -5.96 15.72
CA MET A 70 -1.69 -5.89 14.64
C MET A 70 -1.77 -4.51 13.99
N TYR A 71 -0.62 -4.02 13.52
CA TYR A 71 -0.48 -2.82 12.72
C TYR A 71 0.47 -3.12 11.57
N ILE A 72 0.05 -2.77 10.36
CA ILE A 72 0.86 -2.91 9.15
C ILE A 72 1.30 -1.52 8.71
N ARG A 73 2.57 -1.38 8.36
CA ARG A 73 3.02 -0.19 7.62
C ARG A 73 3.91 -0.55 6.46
N SER A 74 3.70 0.11 5.33
CA SER A 74 4.50 -0.08 4.12
C SER A 74 5.18 1.22 3.72
N PHE A 75 6.39 1.10 3.16
CA PHE A 75 7.22 2.19 2.72
C PHE A 75 7.50 2.01 1.23
N LYS A 76 6.88 2.86 0.41
CA LYS A 76 6.86 2.70 -1.05
C LYS A 76 8.26 2.80 -1.64
N TYR A 77 9.02 3.86 -1.33
CA TYR A 77 10.39 4.03 -1.81
C TYR A 77 11.33 2.92 -1.33
N ASP A 78 11.17 2.49 -0.07
CA ASP A 78 12.07 1.55 0.59
C ASP A 78 11.72 0.08 0.28
N SER A 79 10.58 -0.18 -0.36
CA SER A 79 10.08 -1.53 -0.69
C SER A 79 9.99 -2.44 0.54
N GLN A 80 9.52 -1.91 1.66
CA GLN A 80 9.39 -2.64 2.92
C GLN A 80 7.95 -2.60 3.43
N LEU A 81 7.53 -3.69 4.06
CA LEU A 81 6.27 -3.79 4.79
C LEU A 81 6.58 -4.37 6.17
N GLU A 82 6.25 -3.63 7.22
CA GLU A 82 6.45 -4.03 8.60
C GLU A 82 5.13 -4.47 9.23
N VAL A 83 5.24 -5.50 10.06
CA VAL A 83 4.16 -5.99 10.94
C VAL A 83 4.57 -5.75 12.38
N TRP A 84 3.75 -4.96 13.05
CA TRP A 84 3.86 -4.63 14.46
C TRP A 84 2.71 -5.26 15.23
N VAL A 85 2.98 -5.75 16.43
CA VAL A 85 1.98 -6.46 17.24
C VAL A 85 2.00 -6.02 18.70
N LYS A 86 0.88 -6.22 19.38
CA LYS A 86 0.74 -6.12 20.85
C LYS A 86 -0.47 -6.94 21.31
N ASN A 87 -0.53 -7.23 22.62
CA ASN A 87 -1.62 -8.01 23.21
C ASN A 87 -2.45 -7.20 24.23
N GLU A 88 -2.05 -5.97 24.53
CA GLU A 88 -2.76 -5.06 25.43
C GLU A 88 -2.94 -3.70 24.75
N VAL A 89 -4.08 -3.04 24.99
CA VAL A 89 -4.46 -1.79 24.29
C VAL A 89 -3.43 -0.69 24.53
N ASN A 90 -2.94 -0.53 25.76
CA ASN A 90 -2.02 0.56 26.12
C ASN A 90 -0.53 0.17 25.98
N ALA A 91 -0.23 -1.07 25.63
CA ALA A 91 1.15 -1.50 25.43
C ALA A 91 1.74 -0.87 24.15
N PRO A 92 3.05 -0.58 24.15
CA PRO A 92 3.75 -0.20 22.93
C PRO A 92 3.72 -1.37 21.93
N PHE A 93 3.52 -1.03 20.66
CA PHE A 93 3.69 -1.98 19.56
C PHE A 93 5.14 -2.44 19.48
N GLN A 94 5.33 -3.74 19.20
CA GLN A 94 6.64 -4.35 19.00
C GLN A 94 6.76 -4.87 17.56
N LEU A 95 7.92 -4.66 16.94
CA LEU A 95 8.17 -5.14 15.59
C LEU A 95 8.25 -6.66 15.58
N PHE A 96 7.25 -7.30 14.99
CA PHE A 96 7.29 -8.73 14.76
C PHE A 96 8.19 -9.04 13.56
N LYS A 97 7.88 -8.50 12.39
CA LYS A 97 8.56 -8.88 11.15
C LYS A 97 8.54 -7.79 10.08
N THR A 98 9.53 -7.83 9.19
CA THR A 98 9.62 -6.99 8.00
C THR A 98 9.66 -7.88 6.76
N TYR A 99 8.77 -7.59 5.82
CA TYR A 99 8.66 -8.22 4.51
C TYR A 99 9.15 -7.27 3.43
N LYS A 100 9.65 -7.85 2.33
CA LYS A 100 10.05 -7.09 1.14
C LYS A 100 8.86 -6.95 0.22
N VAL A 101 8.47 -5.73 -0.09
CA VAL A 101 7.56 -5.45 -1.21
C VAL A 101 8.35 -5.71 -2.48
N CYS A 102 7.86 -6.63 -3.30
CA CYS A 102 8.70 -7.28 -4.28
C CYS A 102 8.50 -6.71 -5.70
N ALA A 103 7.52 -5.84 -5.91
CA ALA A 103 7.44 -4.96 -7.07
C ALA A 103 6.82 -3.60 -6.65
N LEU A 104 7.25 -2.52 -7.31
CA LEU A 104 6.70 -1.19 -7.11
C LEU A 104 5.99 -0.73 -8.38
N ALA A 105 4.79 -0.17 -8.24
CA ALA A 105 4.07 0.52 -9.31
C ALA A 105 3.98 2.03 -9.02
N GLY A 106 4.11 2.82 -10.07
CA GLY A 106 3.98 4.27 -10.07
C GLY A 106 5.14 5.04 -9.40
N THR A 107 4.89 6.32 -9.08
CA THR A 107 5.84 7.26 -8.42
C THR A 107 5.47 7.47 -6.96
N LEU A 108 6.30 8.13 -6.15
CA LEU A 108 5.79 8.64 -4.88
C LEU A 108 4.68 9.67 -5.11
N GLY A 109 3.76 9.73 -4.17
CA GLY A 109 2.51 10.45 -4.25
C GLY A 109 1.30 9.52 -4.15
N PRO A 110 0.17 10.04 -3.63
CA PRO A 110 -1.02 9.24 -3.42
C PRO A 110 -1.70 8.88 -4.74
N LYS A 111 -2.42 7.76 -4.72
CA LYS A 111 -3.35 7.38 -5.79
C LYS A 111 -4.50 8.38 -5.83
N ARG A 112 -4.85 8.87 -7.02
CA ARG A 112 -5.90 9.89 -7.20
C ARG A 112 -6.86 9.55 -8.33
N MET A 113 -6.60 8.52 -9.13
CA MET A 113 -7.51 8.13 -10.20
C MET A 113 -7.39 6.64 -10.55
N GLU A 114 -8.47 6.04 -11.04
CA GLU A 114 -8.42 4.71 -11.64
C GLU A 114 -7.45 4.69 -12.84
N GLY A 115 -6.62 3.65 -12.92
CA GLY A 115 -5.66 3.50 -14.02
C GLY A 115 -4.46 4.46 -13.99
N ASP A 116 -4.23 5.19 -12.89
CA ASP A 116 -3.01 6.00 -12.69
C ASP A 116 -1.75 5.17 -12.35
N TYR A 117 -1.89 3.84 -12.28
CA TYR A 117 -0.85 2.89 -11.94
C TYR A 117 -0.14 3.14 -10.59
N GLN A 118 -0.81 3.86 -9.68
CA GLN A 118 -0.25 4.20 -8.37
C GLN A 118 -0.71 3.25 -7.28
N VAL A 119 0.25 2.86 -6.42
CA VAL A 119 -0.06 2.36 -5.07
C VAL A 119 -0.47 3.56 -4.20
N PRO A 120 -1.61 3.51 -3.49
CA PRO A 120 -2.06 4.63 -2.67
C PRO A 120 -1.13 4.89 -1.49
N GLU A 121 -1.07 6.15 -1.04
CA GLU A 121 -0.35 6.59 0.14
C GLU A 121 -1.36 7.18 1.12
N GLY A 122 -1.25 6.88 2.42
CA GLY A 122 -2.24 7.31 3.41
C GLY A 122 -2.50 6.28 4.52
N PHE A 123 -3.64 6.46 5.18
CA PHE A 123 -4.05 5.69 6.36
C PHE A 123 -5.28 4.84 6.04
N TYR A 124 -5.12 3.52 6.11
CA TYR A 124 -6.11 2.54 5.68
C TYR A 124 -6.32 1.48 6.77
N TYR A 125 -7.23 0.55 6.52
CA TYR A 125 -7.37 -0.68 7.28
C TYR A 125 -7.74 -1.85 6.37
N ILE A 126 -7.45 -3.07 6.84
CA ILE A 126 -7.88 -4.29 6.15
C ILE A 126 -9.41 -4.41 6.21
N ASN A 127 -10.07 -4.43 5.06
CA ASN A 127 -11.53 -4.59 4.95
C ASN A 127 -11.94 -5.91 4.29
N GLU A 128 -11.00 -6.66 3.72
CA GLU A 128 -11.30 -7.89 2.99
C GLU A 128 -10.21 -8.95 3.21
N PHE A 129 -10.62 -10.19 3.43
CA PHE A 129 -9.77 -11.37 3.41
C PHE A 129 -10.18 -12.22 2.21
N ASN A 130 -9.32 -12.30 1.19
CA ASN A 130 -9.63 -12.99 -0.05
C ASN A 130 -8.80 -14.29 -0.19
N PRO A 131 -9.38 -15.45 0.17
CA PRO A 131 -8.71 -16.75 0.07
C PRO A 131 -8.67 -17.31 -1.37
N LYS A 132 -9.40 -16.69 -2.30
CA LYS A 132 -9.55 -17.13 -3.70
C LYS A 132 -8.93 -16.15 -4.69
N SER A 133 -7.96 -15.36 -4.22
CA SER A 133 -7.30 -14.33 -5.03
C SER A 133 -6.69 -14.90 -6.31
N ASN A 134 -6.72 -14.14 -7.41
CA ASN A 134 -5.98 -14.49 -8.63
C ASN A 134 -4.46 -14.43 -8.41
N TYR A 135 -4.01 -13.79 -7.33
CA TYR A 135 -2.59 -13.63 -6.96
C TYR A 135 -2.25 -14.40 -5.68
N TYR A 136 -2.71 -15.66 -5.61
CA TYR A 136 -2.55 -16.60 -4.49
C TYR A 136 -3.39 -16.29 -3.24
N LEU A 137 -2.98 -15.35 -2.39
CA LEU A 137 -3.75 -14.86 -1.24
C LEU A 137 -3.75 -13.33 -1.28
N SER A 138 -4.82 -12.69 -0.80
CA SER A 138 -4.82 -11.23 -0.68
C SER A 138 -5.63 -10.69 0.49
N LEU A 139 -5.18 -9.53 0.98
CA LEU A 139 -5.86 -8.71 1.98
C LEU A 139 -6.21 -7.36 1.36
N GLY A 140 -7.50 -7.02 1.30
CA GLY A 140 -7.97 -5.76 0.75
C GLY A 140 -7.80 -4.62 1.75
N ILE A 141 -7.50 -3.43 1.26
CA ILE A 141 -7.54 -2.20 2.05
C ILE A 141 -8.76 -1.36 1.67
N ASN A 142 -9.22 -0.51 2.59
CA ASN A 142 -10.39 0.36 2.39
C ASN A 142 -10.16 1.57 1.45
N TYR A 143 -9.33 1.44 0.42
CA TYR A 143 -9.18 2.48 -0.60
C TYR A 143 -10.40 2.49 -1.56
N PRO A 144 -10.97 3.65 -1.90
CA PRO A 144 -10.63 4.99 -1.41
C PRO A 144 -11.14 5.24 0.01
N ASN A 145 -10.28 5.78 0.89
CA ASN A 145 -10.68 6.17 2.24
C ASN A 145 -11.40 7.54 2.25
N ALA A 146 -11.71 8.09 3.43
CA ALA A 146 -12.40 9.38 3.55
C ALA A 146 -11.64 10.55 2.91
N SER A 147 -10.30 10.62 3.08
CA SER A 147 -9.45 11.61 2.43
C SER A 147 -9.43 11.42 0.92
N ASP A 148 -9.26 10.17 0.46
CA ASP A 148 -9.20 9.88 -0.97
C ASP A 148 -10.50 10.27 -1.66
N LYS A 149 -11.67 9.94 -1.09
CA LYS A 149 -12.97 10.32 -1.65
C LYS A 149 -13.14 11.83 -1.89
N ILE A 150 -12.42 12.67 -1.15
CA ILE A 150 -12.43 14.14 -1.34
C ILE A 150 -11.40 14.56 -2.38
N LEU A 151 -10.21 13.95 -2.38
CA LEU A 151 -9.05 14.40 -3.15
C LEU A 151 -8.86 13.70 -4.50
N SER A 152 -9.43 12.51 -4.70
CA SER A 152 -9.35 11.75 -5.94
C SER A 152 -10.38 12.22 -6.98
N ASP A 153 -10.24 11.74 -8.21
CA ASP A 153 -11.25 11.89 -9.25
C ASP A 153 -12.64 11.47 -8.72
N SER A 154 -13.59 12.40 -8.80
CA SER A 154 -14.92 12.25 -8.21
C SER A 154 -15.76 11.11 -8.82
N LEU A 155 -15.45 10.69 -10.05
CA LEU A 155 -16.20 9.66 -10.77
C LEU A 155 -15.47 8.33 -10.76
N ARG A 156 -14.14 8.34 -10.88
CA ARG A 156 -13.29 7.16 -11.03
C ARG A 156 -12.06 7.26 -10.13
N PRO A 157 -12.23 7.19 -8.79
CA PRO A 157 -11.13 7.21 -7.85
C PRO A 157 -10.26 5.94 -7.90
N GLY A 158 -10.77 4.87 -8.52
CA GLY A 158 -10.23 3.53 -8.47
C GLY A 158 -10.75 2.74 -7.27
N SER A 159 -10.40 1.47 -7.20
CA SER A 159 -10.81 0.54 -6.14
C SER A 159 -9.83 -0.64 -6.07
N ALA A 160 -10.19 -1.70 -5.34
CA ALA A 160 -9.54 -3.01 -5.43
C ALA A 160 -8.02 -2.98 -5.16
N ILE A 161 -7.61 -2.27 -4.11
CA ILE A 161 -6.21 -2.26 -3.68
C ILE A 161 -5.99 -3.34 -2.64
N TYR A 162 -5.00 -4.20 -2.89
CA TYR A 162 -4.71 -5.37 -2.07
C TYR A 162 -3.23 -5.45 -1.68
N ILE A 163 -2.96 -6.09 -0.55
CA ILE A 163 -1.65 -6.71 -0.27
C ILE A 163 -1.77 -8.18 -0.69
N HIS A 164 -0.91 -8.66 -1.59
CA HIS A 164 -1.10 -9.99 -2.18
C HIS A 164 0.19 -10.71 -2.57
N GLY A 165 0.08 -11.98 -2.94
CA GLY A 165 1.17 -12.84 -3.42
C GLY A 165 1.56 -12.62 -4.89
N SER A 166 2.13 -13.62 -5.54
CA SER A 166 2.49 -13.67 -6.97
C SER A 166 3.49 -12.61 -7.47
N CYS A 167 3.98 -11.72 -6.61
CA CYS A 167 5.02 -10.73 -6.88
C CYS A 167 4.87 -9.86 -8.15
N VAL A 168 3.65 -9.50 -8.52
CA VAL A 168 3.34 -8.70 -9.72
C VAL A 168 2.36 -7.60 -9.35
N THR A 169 2.47 -6.38 -9.90
CA THR A 169 1.46 -5.35 -9.60
C THR A 169 1.42 -4.19 -10.58
N VAL A 170 0.24 -3.59 -10.71
CA VAL A 170 -0.02 -2.32 -11.40
C VAL A 170 -0.58 -1.23 -10.48
N GLY A 171 -0.66 -1.49 -9.16
CA GLY A 171 -1.26 -0.56 -8.18
C GLY A 171 -1.55 -1.12 -6.79
N CYS A 172 -1.28 -2.41 -6.57
CA CYS A 172 -1.38 -3.11 -5.28
C CYS A 172 -0.01 -3.18 -4.57
N ILE A 173 0.05 -3.82 -3.40
CA ILE A 173 1.30 -4.07 -2.65
C ILE A 173 1.65 -5.56 -2.76
N PRO A 174 2.49 -5.98 -3.73
CA PRO A 174 2.85 -7.37 -3.90
C PRO A 174 3.99 -7.75 -2.95
N ILE A 175 3.79 -8.85 -2.24
CA ILE A 175 4.81 -9.58 -1.49
C ILE A 175 4.91 -11.01 -2.06
N THR A 176 5.85 -11.82 -1.58
CA THR A 176 5.96 -13.20 -2.08
C THR A 176 4.87 -14.10 -1.50
N ASP A 177 4.57 -15.23 -2.15
CA ASP A 177 3.58 -16.21 -1.66
C ASP A 177 3.88 -16.69 -0.23
N GLN A 178 5.17 -16.90 0.07
CA GLN A 178 5.61 -17.27 1.41
C GLN A 178 5.39 -16.16 2.44
N GLN A 179 5.48 -14.89 2.04
CA GLN A 179 5.27 -13.75 2.93
C GLN A 179 3.78 -13.48 3.13
N ILE A 180 2.96 -13.59 2.08
CA ILE A 180 1.51 -13.41 2.21
C ILE A 180 0.86 -14.56 2.97
N ASP A 181 1.38 -15.80 2.90
CA ASP A 181 0.98 -16.88 3.80
C ASP A 181 1.01 -16.42 5.25
N GLU A 182 2.17 -15.88 5.68
CA GLU A 182 2.36 -15.43 7.05
C GLU A 182 1.51 -14.21 7.38
N LEU A 183 1.50 -13.19 6.53
CA LEU A 183 0.76 -11.96 6.75
C LEU A 183 -0.76 -12.22 6.87
N TYR A 184 -1.29 -13.10 6.01
CA TYR A 184 -2.70 -13.49 6.02
C TYR A 184 -3.06 -14.20 7.32
N ILE A 185 -2.23 -15.14 7.79
CA ILE A 185 -2.44 -15.86 9.06
C ILE A 185 -2.43 -14.89 10.24
N LEU A 186 -1.46 -13.97 10.30
CA LEU A 186 -1.36 -12.97 11.36
C LEU A 186 -2.60 -12.07 11.41
N ALA A 187 -3.02 -11.56 10.24
CA ALA A 187 -4.20 -10.71 10.14
C ALA A 187 -5.48 -11.48 10.50
N ALA A 188 -5.60 -12.74 10.06
CA ALA A 188 -6.78 -13.54 10.35
C ALA A 188 -6.90 -13.83 11.85
N HIS A 189 -5.78 -14.12 12.53
CA HIS A 189 -5.76 -14.27 13.98
C HIS A 189 -6.07 -12.96 14.71
N ALA A 190 -5.53 -11.82 14.29
CA ALA A 190 -5.85 -10.53 14.90
C ALA A 190 -7.35 -10.20 14.78
N LYS A 191 -7.95 -10.47 13.61
CA LYS A 191 -9.40 -10.35 13.41
C LYS A 191 -10.19 -11.32 14.28
N ASP A 192 -9.73 -12.56 14.41
CA ASP A 192 -10.33 -13.56 15.29
C ASP A 192 -10.27 -13.15 16.77
N GLN A 193 -9.26 -12.37 17.16
CA GLN A 193 -9.16 -11.73 18.49
C GLN A 193 -10.00 -10.44 18.63
N GLY A 194 -10.83 -10.12 17.63
CA GLY A 194 -11.75 -8.97 17.66
C GLY A 194 -11.20 -7.68 17.04
N GLN A 195 -10.03 -7.70 16.39
CA GLN A 195 -9.54 -6.54 15.66
C GLN A 195 -10.15 -6.47 14.25
N ASP A 196 -11.37 -5.95 14.15
CA ASP A 196 -12.07 -5.84 12.87
C ASP A 196 -11.41 -4.88 11.88
N PHE A 197 -10.78 -3.83 12.39
CA PHE A 197 -10.08 -2.80 11.61
C PHE A 197 -8.58 -2.90 11.88
N ILE A 198 -7.88 -3.73 11.11
CA ILE A 198 -6.42 -3.87 11.21
C ILE A 198 -5.77 -2.70 10.46
N PRO A 199 -5.09 -1.75 11.14
CA PRO A 199 -4.59 -0.54 10.49
C PRO A 199 -3.45 -0.85 9.53
N VAL A 200 -3.46 -0.17 8.38
CA VAL A 200 -2.44 -0.22 7.33
C VAL A 200 -2.04 1.20 6.97
N HIS A 201 -0.81 1.60 7.27
CA HIS A 201 -0.29 2.90 6.85
C HIS A 201 0.64 2.71 5.66
N ILE A 202 0.41 3.41 4.55
CA ILE A 202 1.28 3.35 3.38
C ILE A 202 1.98 4.70 3.26
N PHE A 203 3.26 4.71 3.63
CA PHE A 203 4.11 5.89 3.61
C PHE A 203 4.86 6.01 2.27
N PRO A 204 5.12 7.23 1.78
CA PRO A 204 5.96 7.44 0.60
C PRO A 204 7.38 6.91 0.82
N ILE A 205 7.93 7.17 2.01
CA ILE A 205 9.30 6.83 2.41
C ILE A 205 9.38 6.43 3.87
N ARG A 206 10.51 5.88 4.25
CA ARG A 206 11.00 5.87 5.64
C ARG A 206 11.58 7.24 6.03
N PHE A 207 10.91 7.94 6.94
CA PHE A 207 11.37 9.23 7.47
C PHE A 207 12.51 9.11 8.51
N ASP A 208 13.01 7.90 8.76
CA ASP A 208 14.22 7.64 9.56
C ASP A 208 15.45 7.31 8.70
N LYS A 209 15.35 7.41 7.37
CA LYS A 209 16.43 7.15 6.41
C LYS A 209 16.77 8.40 5.62
N GLU A 210 17.99 8.90 5.80
CA GLU A 210 18.53 10.07 5.11
C GLU A 210 18.36 9.98 3.59
N LYS A 211 18.75 8.87 2.98
CA LYS A 211 18.60 8.66 1.53
C LYS A 211 17.14 8.81 1.06
N SER A 212 16.20 8.32 1.86
CA SER A 212 14.78 8.34 1.52
C SER A 212 14.20 9.76 1.68
N ILE A 213 14.64 10.49 2.71
CA ILE A 213 14.33 11.91 2.93
C ILE A 213 14.84 12.75 1.75
N ASN A 214 16.12 12.64 1.40
CA ASN A 214 16.72 13.42 0.31
C ASN A 214 15.99 13.21 -1.03
N TYR A 215 15.58 11.96 -1.31
CA TYR A 215 14.79 11.66 -2.50
C TYR A 215 13.44 12.37 -2.50
N LEU A 216 12.71 12.32 -1.37
CA LEU A 216 11.42 12.97 -1.24
C LEU A 216 11.53 14.50 -1.33
N GLU A 217 12.57 15.10 -0.75
CA GLU A 217 12.82 16.54 -0.85
C GLU A 217 13.08 16.97 -2.29
N GLY A 218 13.91 16.23 -3.01
CA GLY A 218 14.15 16.48 -4.44
C GLY A 218 12.87 16.37 -5.27
N LEU A 219 12.02 15.39 -4.97
CA LEU A 219 10.75 15.17 -5.67
C LEU A 219 9.73 16.28 -5.38
N THR A 220 9.69 16.79 -4.14
CA THR A 220 8.66 17.73 -3.67
C THR A 220 9.09 19.19 -3.74
N LYS A 221 10.29 19.49 -4.26
CA LYS A 221 10.85 20.85 -4.24
C LYS A 221 9.94 21.89 -4.91
N ASP A 222 9.30 21.50 -6.02
CA ASP A 222 8.43 22.35 -6.84
C ASP A 222 6.95 21.96 -6.71
N ASP A 223 6.60 21.05 -5.80
CA ASP A 223 5.23 20.58 -5.58
C ASP A 223 4.79 20.85 -4.11
N PRO A 224 4.24 22.03 -3.82
CA PRO A 224 3.84 22.39 -2.46
C PRO A 224 2.68 21.52 -1.93
N VAL A 225 1.86 20.95 -2.81
CA VAL A 225 0.74 20.10 -2.42
C VAL A 225 1.25 18.75 -1.95
N LEU A 226 2.12 18.11 -2.74
CA LEU A 226 2.74 16.85 -2.36
C LEU A 226 3.66 17.02 -1.15
N LYS A 227 4.36 18.16 -1.04
CA LYS A 227 5.15 18.49 0.14
C LYS A 227 4.29 18.55 1.40
N LYS A 228 3.19 19.29 1.39
CA LYS A 228 2.27 19.38 2.54
C LYS A 228 1.68 18.02 2.91
N PHE A 229 1.32 17.21 1.91
CA PHE A 229 0.86 15.84 2.14
C PHE A 229 1.93 14.98 2.83
N ALA A 230 3.15 14.98 2.29
CA ALA A 230 4.29 14.26 2.86
C ALA A 230 4.59 14.69 4.30
N GLU A 231 4.47 15.98 4.62
CA GLU A 231 4.66 16.48 5.98
C GLU A 231 3.64 15.89 6.97
N ARG A 232 2.37 15.69 6.58
CA ARG A 232 1.37 15.02 7.43
C ARG A 232 1.66 13.53 7.59
N MET A 233 2.21 12.89 6.56
CA MET A 233 2.65 11.49 6.65
C MET A 233 3.84 11.35 7.60
N GLU A 234 4.79 12.30 7.56
CA GLU A 234 5.92 12.37 8.49
C GLU A 234 5.45 12.53 9.93
N ASP A 235 4.49 13.42 10.20
CA ASP A 235 3.94 13.65 11.54
C ASP A 235 3.40 12.35 12.17
N ALA A 236 2.66 11.53 11.38
CA ALA A 236 2.15 10.25 11.85
C ALA A 236 3.24 9.19 12.04
N PHE A 237 4.26 9.20 11.18
CA PHE A 237 5.43 8.34 11.33
C PHE A 237 6.18 8.66 12.62
N ASP A 238 6.49 9.94 12.86
CA ASP A 238 7.22 10.38 14.05
C ASP A 238 6.46 10.14 15.35
N TYR A 239 5.13 10.33 15.34
CA TYR A 239 4.28 9.97 16.47
C TYR A 239 4.44 8.49 16.82
N PHE A 240 4.29 7.60 15.83
CA PHE A 240 4.47 6.17 16.06
C PHE A 240 5.89 5.85 16.50
N GLU A 241 6.91 6.49 15.92
CA GLU A 241 8.29 6.24 16.31
C GLU A 241 8.57 6.57 17.77
N LYS A 242 8.00 7.68 18.27
CA LYS A 242 8.15 8.16 19.65
C LYS A 242 7.36 7.32 20.66
N TYR A 243 6.08 7.06 20.38
CA TYR A 243 5.16 6.47 21.35
C TYR A 243 4.95 4.97 21.18
N LYS A 244 5.32 4.42 20.02
CA LYS A 244 4.96 3.05 19.58
C LYS A 244 3.45 2.78 19.72
N GLN A 245 2.65 3.82 19.46
CA GLN A 245 1.20 3.79 19.40
C GLN A 245 0.75 4.50 18.13
N LEU A 246 -0.43 4.14 17.62
CA LEU A 246 -0.99 4.80 16.46
C LEU A 246 -1.54 6.17 16.86
N PRO A 247 -1.24 7.23 16.10
CA PRO A 247 -1.88 8.52 16.32
C PRO A 247 -3.37 8.44 15.97
N VAL A 248 -4.15 9.34 16.56
CA VAL A 248 -5.48 9.64 16.02
C VAL A 248 -5.30 10.45 14.74
N VAL A 249 -5.82 9.91 13.64
CA VAL A 249 -5.79 10.56 12.32
C VAL A 249 -7.18 11.02 11.96
N MET A 250 -7.32 12.32 11.71
CA MET A 250 -8.56 12.95 11.25
C MET A 250 -8.41 13.39 9.79
N VAL A 251 -9.54 13.56 9.11
CA VAL A 251 -9.61 14.09 7.74
C VAL A 251 -10.35 15.43 7.80
N GLY A 252 -9.69 16.50 7.36
CA GLY A 252 -10.27 17.84 7.28
C GLY A 252 -11.27 17.97 6.12
N GLU A 253 -11.95 19.11 6.05
CA GLU A 253 -12.99 19.37 5.03
C GLU A 253 -12.44 19.34 3.60
N LYS A 254 -11.14 19.60 3.41
CA LYS A 254 -10.48 19.55 2.09
C LYS A 254 -9.76 18.21 1.86
N GLY A 255 -10.00 17.21 2.70
CA GLY A 255 -9.42 15.88 2.60
C GLY A 255 -7.99 15.77 3.15
N GLU A 256 -7.42 16.84 3.70
CA GLU A 256 -6.10 16.80 4.32
C GLU A 256 -6.09 15.99 5.61
N TYR A 257 -5.00 15.26 5.87
CA TYR A 257 -4.83 14.57 7.15
C TYR A 257 -4.44 15.56 8.26
N ILE A 258 -5.03 15.37 9.43
CA ILE A 258 -4.69 16.07 10.66
C ILE A 258 -4.27 15.01 11.69
N ILE A 259 -3.02 15.10 12.16
CA ILE A 259 -2.43 14.16 13.12
C ILE A 259 -2.51 14.78 14.51
N ASN A 260 -3.27 14.15 15.41
CA ASN A 260 -3.35 14.63 16.78
C ASN A 260 -1.99 14.46 17.50
N GLU A 261 -1.60 15.47 18.28
CA GLU A 261 -0.36 15.45 19.09
C GLU A 261 0.91 15.12 18.30
N ALA A 262 1.00 15.57 17.04
CA ALA A 262 2.20 15.43 16.23
C ALA A 262 3.45 15.96 17.00
N PRO A 263 4.51 15.15 17.15
CA PRO A 263 5.71 15.59 17.84
C PRO A 263 6.43 16.69 17.05
N PRO A 264 7.26 17.52 17.72
CA PRO A 264 8.07 18.50 17.02
C PRO A 264 9.04 17.81 16.05
N LYS A 265 9.17 18.34 14.83
CA LYS A 265 10.05 17.78 13.80
C LYS A 265 11.50 17.75 14.26
N LYS A 266 12.20 16.66 13.98
CA LYS A 266 13.65 16.57 14.19
C LYS A 266 14.36 17.53 13.22
N ALA A 267 15.46 18.14 13.67
CA ALA A 267 16.29 18.94 12.78
C ALA A 267 16.84 18.06 11.65
N LYS A 268 16.58 18.46 10.40
CA LYS A 268 17.02 17.72 9.22
C LYS A 268 18.55 17.78 9.09
N LEU A 269 19.19 16.63 8.91
CA LEU A 269 20.61 16.57 8.58
C LEU A 269 20.79 17.02 7.12
N ILE A 270 21.49 18.13 6.90
CA ILE A 270 21.81 18.66 5.56
C ILE A 270 23.22 18.20 5.21
N ILE A 271 23.39 17.34 4.20
CA ILE A 271 24.70 17.06 3.59
C ILE A 271 24.58 16.89 2.06
N GLU A 272 25.55 17.48 1.35
CA GLU A 272 25.64 17.67 -0.10
C GLU A 272 25.68 16.38 -0.93
N ASP A 273 25.01 16.44 -2.08
CA ASP A 273 24.85 15.35 -3.06
C ASP A 273 26.19 15.06 -3.79
N LYS A 274 26.73 13.84 -3.64
CA LYS A 274 27.91 13.41 -4.41
C LYS A 274 27.47 12.98 -5.80
N GLN A 275 27.74 13.84 -6.79
CA GLN A 275 27.56 13.55 -8.21
C GLN A 275 28.27 12.24 -8.62
N GLN A 276 27.50 11.26 -9.08
CA GLN A 276 28.03 10.09 -9.78
C GLN A 276 28.54 10.49 -11.17
N VAL A 277 29.75 10.05 -11.49
CA VAL A 277 30.41 10.28 -12.79
C VAL A 277 29.63 9.57 -13.90
N LYS A 278 29.08 10.33 -14.85
CA LYS A 278 28.37 9.78 -16.02
C LYS A 278 29.35 9.36 -17.13
N ARG A 279 29.18 8.15 -17.66
CA ARG A 279 29.76 7.71 -18.96
C ARG A 279 29.13 8.51 -20.12
N PRO A 280 29.82 8.63 -21.28
CA PRO A 280 29.27 9.31 -22.44
C PRO A 280 27.98 8.62 -22.93
N PRO A 281 26.97 9.38 -23.41
CA PRO A 281 25.66 8.80 -23.71
C PRO A 281 25.71 7.91 -24.96
N MET A 282 25.17 6.69 -24.86
CA MET A 282 24.72 5.92 -26.02
C MET A 282 23.57 6.69 -26.71
N GLU A 283 23.44 6.60 -28.02
CA GLU A 283 22.36 7.29 -28.74
C GLU A 283 21.00 6.73 -28.28
N ARG A 284 20.19 7.59 -27.65
CA ARG A 284 18.87 7.25 -27.11
C ARG A 284 17.78 8.00 -27.85
N ARG A 285 16.58 7.43 -27.86
CA ARG A 285 15.36 8.12 -28.34
C ARG A 285 15.04 9.30 -27.43
N THR A 286 15.55 10.47 -27.79
CA THR A 286 15.36 11.72 -27.05
C THR A 286 14.56 12.73 -27.86
N ARG A 287 13.70 13.50 -27.19
CA ARG A 287 12.90 14.60 -27.75
C ARG A 287 12.91 15.78 -26.78
N GLN A 288 12.86 16.98 -27.34
CA GLN A 288 12.61 18.18 -26.55
C GLN A 288 11.13 18.24 -26.17
N ILE A 289 10.82 18.14 -24.88
CA ILE A 289 9.46 18.18 -24.35
C ILE A 289 9.21 19.57 -23.77
N THR A 290 8.32 20.34 -24.39
CA THR A 290 8.06 21.73 -24.01
C THR A 290 7.06 21.86 -22.87
N ASN A 291 6.05 20.97 -22.80
CA ASN A 291 5.03 20.99 -21.76
C ASN A 291 4.82 19.58 -21.18
N LEU A 292 5.37 19.34 -19.99
CA LEU A 292 5.12 18.13 -19.22
C LEU A 292 3.93 18.38 -18.29
N ALA A 293 2.91 17.54 -18.36
CA ALA A 293 1.72 17.71 -17.51
C ALA A 293 1.92 17.08 -16.12
N ASP A 294 1.72 17.87 -15.06
CA ASP A 294 1.74 17.38 -13.68
C ASP A 294 0.47 16.60 -13.33
N ALA A 295 -0.69 17.03 -13.84
CA ALA A 295 -1.97 16.34 -13.71
C ALA A 295 -2.61 16.10 -15.09
N VAL A 296 -3.35 14.99 -15.22
CA VAL A 296 -4.00 14.56 -16.46
C VAL A 296 -5.36 13.93 -16.14
N HIS A 297 -6.34 14.05 -17.04
CA HIS A 297 -7.64 13.38 -16.94
C HIS A 297 -7.58 11.91 -17.34
N GLN A 298 -6.68 11.56 -18.24
CA GLN A 298 -6.39 10.18 -18.59
C GLN A 298 -4.88 10.00 -18.61
N TRP A 299 -4.38 8.99 -17.91
CA TRP A 299 -2.98 8.59 -17.98
C TRP A 299 -2.69 7.87 -19.31
N PRO A 300 -1.43 7.84 -19.76
CA PRO A 300 -1.04 7.05 -20.91
C PRO A 300 -1.47 5.59 -20.78
N GLN A 301 -1.98 5.00 -21.86
CA GLN A 301 -2.42 3.60 -21.88
C GLN A 301 -1.53 2.79 -22.82
N TYR A 302 -0.90 1.74 -22.30
CA TYR A 302 -0.11 0.82 -23.10
C TYR A 302 -1.00 0.03 -24.08
N PRO A 303 -0.52 -0.32 -25.29
CA PRO A 303 -1.26 -1.20 -26.19
C PRO A 303 -1.60 -2.54 -25.54
N GLY A 304 -2.89 -2.88 -25.49
CA GLY A 304 -3.37 -4.07 -24.78
C GLY A 304 -3.54 -3.87 -23.26
N GLY A 305 -3.43 -2.64 -22.78
CA GLY A 305 -3.72 -2.25 -21.40
C GLY A 305 -2.65 -2.66 -20.39
N ALA A 306 -3.04 -2.58 -19.12
CA ALA A 306 -2.17 -2.83 -17.96
C ALA A 306 -1.54 -4.23 -17.98
N ASP A 307 -2.32 -5.26 -18.32
CA ASP A 307 -1.86 -6.65 -18.33
C ASP A 307 -0.82 -6.90 -19.42
N ALA A 308 -1.01 -6.32 -20.61
CA ALA A 308 -0.03 -6.40 -21.68
C ALA A 308 1.27 -5.67 -21.32
N PHE A 309 1.17 -4.53 -20.64
CA PHE A 309 2.34 -3.79 -20.16
C PHE A 309 3.12 -4.61 -19.13
N MET A 310 2.42 -5.23 -18.17
CA MET A 310 3.04 -6.10 -17.18
C MET A 310 3.79 -7.27 -17.81
N LYS A 311 3.15 -7.98 -18.75
CA LYS A 311 3.79 -9.09 -19.48
C LYS A 311 5.02 -8.63 -20.26
N PHE A 312 4.96 -7.44 -20.84
CA PHE A 312 6.10 -6.84 -21.53
C PHE A 312 7.27 -6.56 -20.56
N LEU A 313 7.00 -5.97 -19.39
CA LEU A 313 8.03 -5.70 -18.38
C LEU A 313 8.64 -6.99 -17.81
N GLU A 314 7.82 -8.01 -17.55
CA GLU A 314 8.29 -9.31 -17.05
C GLU A 314 9.20 -10.00 -18.08
N LYS A 315 8.75 -10.05 -19.34
CA LYS A 315 9.55 -10.59 -20.45
C LYS A 315 10.88 -9.84 -20.59
N THR A 316 10.83 -8.51 -20.57
CA THR A 316 12.03 -7.65 -20.65
C THR A 316 13.00 -7.96 -19.51
N GLY A 317 12.50 -8.05 -18.28
CA GLY A 317 13.31 -8.34 -17.09
C GLY A 317 14.04 -9.68 -17.15
N LYS A 318 13.39 -10.71 -17.70
CA LYS A 318 14.00 -12.04 -17.95
C LYS A 318 15.06 -11.97 -19.05
N GLU A 319 14.73 -11.34 -20.19
CA GLU A 319 15.65 -11.23 -21.33
C GLU A 319 16.97 -10.52 -20.97
N VAL A 320 16.91 -9.50 -20.11
CA VAL A 320 18.12 -8.78 -19.68
C VAL A 320 18.81 -9.39 -18.46
N GLY A 321 18.26 -10.48 -17.90
CA GLY A 321 18.81 -11.20 -16.74
C GLY A 321 20.25 -11.68 -16.93
N ALA A 322 20.64 -12.01 -18.16
CA ALA A 322 21.99 -12.42 -18.50
C ALA A 322 23.05 -11.35 -18.16
N TYR A 323 22.69 -10.07 -18.25
CA TYR A 323 23.58 -8.92 -18.04
C TYR A 323 23.76 -8.51 -16.57
N LEU A 324 23.14 -9.24 -15.63
CA LEU A 324 23.40 -9.00 -14.21
C LEU A 324 24.90 -9.18 -13.89
N PRO A 325 25.49 -8.39 -12.98
CA PRO A 325 26.84 -8.63 -12.52
C PRO A 325 27.01 -10.05 -11.95
N LYS A 326 28.24 -10.58 -11.98
CA LYS A 326 28.54 -11.91 -11.42
C LYS A 326 28.13 -11.96 -9.95
N GLY A 327 27.47 -13.06 -9.56
CA GLY A 327 26.99 -13.26 -8.19
C GLY A 327 25.64 -12.60 -7.86
N ILE A 328 25.10 -11.75 -8.75
CA ILE A 328 23.75 -11.18 -8.59
C ILE A 328 22.77 -12.03 -9.40
N LYS A 329 21.78 -12.62 -8.72
CA LYS A 329 20.71 -13.42 -9.35
C LYS A 329 19.46 -12.60 -9.68
N LYS A 330 19.22 -11.52 -8.94
CA LYS A 330 18.02 -10.70 -9.07
C LYS A 330 18.30 -9.25 -8.70
N ALA A 331 17.78 -8.31 -9.48
CA ALA A 331 17.90 -6.88 -9.25
C ALA A 331 16.58 -6.15 -9.54
N TYR A 332 16.46 -4.93 -9.03
CA TYR A 332 15.30 -4.06 -9.23
C TYR A 332 15.82 -2.73 -9.77
N ILE A 333 15.57 -2.48 -11.05
CA ILE A 333 16.07 -1.30 -11.75
C ILE A 333 14.90 -0.34 -11.92
N GLN A 334 15.05 0.90 -11.43
CA GLN A 334 14.03 1.93 -11.57
C GLN A 334 14.46 2.91 -12.65
N LEU A 335 13.52 3.28 -13.52
CA LEU A 335 13.75 4.23 -14.59
C LEU A 335 12.57 5.20 -14.75
N GLU A 336 12.83 6.37 -15.31
CA GLU A 336 11.82 7.29 -15.82
C GLU A 336 11.87 7.35 -17.35
N PHE A 337 10.73 7.63 -17.97
CA PHE A 337 10.59 7.92 -19.39
C PHE A 337 9.36 8.82 -19.60
N ILE A 338 9.19 9.38 -20.79
CA ILE A 338 8.07 10.25 -21.12
C ILE A 338 7.25 9.61 -22.23
N ILE A 339 5.94 9.53 -22.05
CA ILE A 339 5.02 9.31 -23.16
C ILE A 339 4.68 10.69 -23.72
N ASP A 340 5.12 10.97 -24.94
CA ASP A 340 4.86 12.24 -25.61
C ASP A 340 3.40 12.33 -26.11
N LYS A 341 2.97 13.49 -26.58
CA LYS A 341 1.59 13.76 -27.04
C LYS A 341 1.15 12.89 -28.22
N ASP A 342 2.09 12.28 -28.96
CA ASP A 342 1.83 11.32 -30.03
C ASP A 342 1.82 9.86 -29.54
N GLY A 343 2.00 9.64 -28.23
CA GLY A 343 2.02 8.32 -27.62
C GLY A 343 3.38 7.64 -27.65
N VAL A 344 4.42 8.26 -28.21
CA VAL A 344 5.73 7.62 -28.33
C VAL A 344 6.49 7.72 -27.00
N PRO A 345 7.03 6.60 -26.47
CA PRO A 345 7.90 6.63 -25.30
C PRO A 345 9.30 7.15 -25.68
N VAL A 346 9.78 8.15 -24.95
CA VAL A 346 11.04 8.88 -25.19
C VAL A 346 11.71 9.25 -23.88
N ASN A 347 12.95 9.76 -23.94
CA ASN A 347 13.67 10.35 -22.81
C ASN A 347 13.87 9.39 -21.62
N PHE A 348 14.24 8.15 -21.91
CA PHE A 348 14.53 7.14 -20.90
C PHE A 348 15.73 7.53 -20.04
N LYS A 349 15.61 7.33 -18.73
CA LYS A 349 16.68 7.61 -17.76
C LYS A 349 16.59 6.64 -16.59
N ILE A 350 17.71 6.00 -16.28
CA ILE A 350 17.84 5.19 -15.07
C ILE A 350 17.87 6.10 -13.83
N LEU A 351 16.98 5.81 -12.89
CA LEU A 351 16.90 6.51 -11.59
C LEU A 351 17.63 5.73 -10.50
N LYS A 352 17.52 4.39 -10.53
CA LYS A 352 18.14 3.50 -9.53
C LYS A 352 18.58 2.21 -10.19
N SER A 353 19.82 1.85 -9.94
CA SER A 353 20.43 0.63 -10.42
C SER A 353 21.29 -0.01 -9.34
N ILE A 354 21.87 -1.15 -9.66
CA ILE A 354 22.91 -1.82 -8.87
C ILE A 354 24.29 -1.30 -9.30
N LYS A 355 25.32 -1.53 -8.48
CA LYS A 355 26.69 -1.14 -8.85
C LYS A 355 27.16 -1.94 -10.07
N ASP A 356 27.99 -1.30 -10.90
CA ASP A 356 28.68 -1.92 -12.04
C ASP A 356 27.73 -2.60 -13.05
N ALA A 357 26.63 -1.94 -13.38
CA ALA A 357 25.56 -2.48 -14.24
C ALA A 357 25.30 -1.68 -15.52
N ASP A 358 26.31 -0.96 -16.02
CA ASP A 358 26.16 -0.14 -17.23
C ASP A 358 25.63 -0.94 -18.44
N GLU A 359 26.16 -2.15 -18.67
CA GLU A 359 25.71 -3.02 -19.78
C GLU A 359 24.25 -3.46 -19.62
N LEU A 360 23.84 -3.75 -18.39
CA LEU A 360 22.46 -4.09 -18.06
C LEU A 360 21.53 -2.90 -18.31
N GLU A 361 21.94 -1.71 -17.88
CA GLU A 361 21.17 -0.47 -18.07
C GLU A 361 20.99 -0.16 -19.56
N ASP A 362 22.04 -0.34 -20.35
CA ASP A 362 22.03 -0.10 -21.79
C ASP A 362 21.06 -1.02 -22.51
N GLU A 363 21.15 -2.32 -22.24
CA GLU A 363 20.28 -3.32 -22.83
C GLU A 363 18.84 -3.13 -22.36
N LEU A 364 18.62 -2.82 -21.08
CA LEU A 364 17.29 -2.57 -20.53
C LEU A 364 16.61 -1.41 -21.28
N VAL A 365 17.29 -0.28 -21.44
CA VAL A 365 16.74 0.87 -22.16
C VAL A 365 16.51 0.54 -23.63
N SER A 366 17.42 -0.19 -24.29
CA SER A 366 17.26 -0.64 -25.69
C SER A 366 16.00 -1.50 -25.89
N ARG A 367 15.67 -2.36 -24.92
CA ARG A 367 14.43 -3.15 -24.94
C ARG A 367 13.20 -2.28 -24.73
N LEU A 368 13.27 -1.31 -23.84
CA LEU A 368 12.17 -0.40 -23.55
C LEU A 368 11.87 0.58 -24.69
N GLU A 369 12.86 0.97 -25.48
CA GLU A 369 12.67 1.81 -26.67
C GLU A 369 11.86 1.10 -27.78
N LYS A 370 11.75 -0.23 -27.70
CA LYS A 370 10.92 -1.06 -28.60
C LYS A 370 9.45 -1.13 -28.18
N MET A 371 9.06 -0.46 -27.09
CA MET A 371 7.65 -0.30 -26.74
C MET A 371 6.88 0.33 -27.91
N GLY A 372 5.69 -0.21 -28.19
CA GLY A 372 4.77 0.36 -29.18
C GLY A 372 4.22 1.71 -28.74
N ASN A 373 3.53 2.40 -29.65
CA ASN A 373 2.91 3.69 -29.34
C ASN A 373 1.77 3.51 -28.33
N TRP A 374 1.83 4.26 -27.25
CA TRP A 374 0.79 4.32 -26.23
C TRP A 374 -0.36 5.18 -26.71
N LYS A 375 -1.54 4.99 -26.14
CA LYS A 375 -2.52 6.07 -26.13
C LYS A 375 -1.96 7.18 -25.23
N PRO A 376 -1.77 8.42 -25.71
CA PRO A 376 -1.16 9.47 -24.92
C PRO A 376 -2.05 9.87 -23.74
N ALA A 377 -1.45 10.54 -22.75
CA ALA A 377 -2.23 11.16 -21.68
C ALA A 377 -3.12 12.26 -22.26
N THR A 378 -4.28 12.50 -21.65
CA THR A 378 -5.14 13.63 -22.05
C THR A 378 -5.42 14.58 -20.91
N LEU A 379 -5.38 15.87 -21.21
CA LEU A 379 -5.79 16.96 -20.31
C LEU A 379 -6.69 17.91 -21.11
N HIS A 380 -7.89 18.17 -20.60
CA HIS A 380 -8.96 18.89 -21.34
C HIS A 380 -9.15 18.35 -22.77
N ASP A 381 -9.23 17.02 -22.91
CA ASP A 381 -9.36 16.27 -24.18
C ASP A 381 -8.24 16.49 -25.20
N LYS A 382 -7.14 17.15 -24.81
CA LYS A 382 -5.95 17.33 -25.63
C LYS A 382 -4.86 16.36 -25.20
N PRO A 383 -4.18 15.69 -26.15
CA PRO A 383 -3.00 14.89 -25.84
C PRO A 383 -1.90 15.74 -25.22
N VAL A 384 -1.31 15.27 -24.12
CA VAL A 384 -0.21 15.93 -23.42
C VAL A 384 0.91 14.93 -23.10
N ALA A 385 2.14 15.43 -23.03
CA ALA A 385 3.26 14.60 -22.61
C ALA A 385 3.18 14.32 -21.10
N LYS A 386 3.43 13.07 -20.71
CA LYS A 386 3.40 12.64 -19.31
C LYS A 386 4.62 11.79 -18.96
N LYS A 387 5.24 12.11 -17.83
CA LYS A 387 6.34 11.33 -17.26
C LYS A 387 5.78 10.05 -16.63
N MET A 388 6.43 8.95 -16.94
CA MET A 388 6.24 7.63 -16.37
C MET A 388 7.49 7.25 -15.57
N VAL A 389 7.29 6.57 -14.45
CA VAL A 389 8.38 5.94 -13.68
C VAL A 389 8.00 4.49 -13.46
N GLN A 390 8.94 3.60 -13.73
CA GLN A 390 8.71 2.16 -13.64
C GLN A 390 9.89 1.47 -12.96
N THR A 391 9.58 0.48 -12.13
CA THR A 391 10.58 -0.46 -11.61
C THR A 391 10.46 -1.77 -12.38
N ILE A 392 11.60 -2.31 -12.83
CA ILE A 392 11.69 -3.57 -13.55
C ILE A 392 12.50 -4.54 -12.71
N THR A 393 11.93 -5.72 -12.49
CA THR A 393 12.62 -6.83 -11.86
C THR A 393 13.42 -7.57 -12.92
N VAL A 394 14.74 -7.60 -12.75
CA VAL A 394 15.67 -8.34 -13.61
C VAL A 394 16.09 -9.59 -12.86
N GLU A 395 15.96 -10.75 -13.47
CA GLU A 395 16.28 -12.04 -12.86
C GLU A 395 17.03 -12.92 -13.85
N ARG A 396 18.13 -13.52 -13.39
CA ARG A 396 18.91 -14.50 -14.14
C ARG A 396 18.25 -15.87 -13.94
N ASP A 397 17.98 -16.55 -15.04
CA ASP A 397 17.43 -17.92 -15.07
C ASP A 397 18.30 -18.94 -14.29
#